data_AF-A0A4P5Y2D7-F1
#
_entry.id   AF-A0A4P5Y2D7-F1
#
_cell.length_a   1.000
_cell.length_b   1.000
_cell.length_c   1.000
_cell.angle_alpha   90.00
_cell.angle_beta   90.00
_cell.angle_gamma   90.00
#
_symmetry.space_group_name_H-M   'P 1'
#
loop_
_entity.id
_entity.type
_entity.pdbx_description
1 polymer ?
#
loop_
_entity_poly.entity_id
_entity_poly.type
_entity_poly.pdbx_seq_one_letter_code
_entity_poly.pdbx_strand_id
1 'polypeptide(L)'
;MTRVALIYPHQLFADHPALVDASQAVLVEEPLLFNQYAFHRQKLILHRAAMMQFAAGLRKRRIKVHYIEAGEMATASAHSWVVWASWRDRCWFDISLLEFVCVSLLVV
;
A
#
# COMPACT_ATOMS: atom_id res chain seq x y z
N MET A 1 15.66 -20.52 -8.28
CA MET A 1 14.97 -20.17 -7.03
C MET A 1 14.03 -19.00 -7.30
N THR A 2 12.79 -19.05 -6.81
CA THR A 2 11.83 -17.94 -6.93
C THR A 2 12.05 -16.93 -5.82
N ARG A 3 12.48 -15.71 -6.18
CA ARG A 3 12.66 -14.59 -5.25
C ARG A 3 11.39 -13.74 -5.15
N VAL A 4 11.07 -13.35 -3.92
CA VAL A 4 9.95 -12.48 -3.57
C VAL A 4 10.47 -11.31 -2.74
N ALA A 5 10.11 -10.09 -3.12
CA ALA A 5 10.45 -8.88 -2.37
C ALA A 5 9.37 -8.57 -1.34
N LEU A 6 9.75 -8.37 -0.08
CA LEU A 6 8.86 -7.86 0.97
C LEU A 6 9.11 -6.37 1.14
N ILE A 7 8.06 -5.55 1.05
CA ILE A 7 8.18 -4.08 1.02
C ILE A 7 7.19 -3.46 2.01
N TYR A 8 7.71 -2.56 2.85
CA TYR A 8 6.94 -1.82 3.86
C TYR A 8 6.66 -0.36 3.45
N PRO A 9 5.72 0.34 4.11
CA PRO A 9 5.28 1.69 3.72
C PRO A 9 6.36 2.78 3.77
N HIS A 10 7.48 2.52 4.46
CA HIS A 10 8.62 3.44 4.57
C HIS A 10 9.73 3.12 3.56
N GLN A 11 9.59 2.05 2.76
CA GLN A 11 10.61 1.56 1.82
C GLN A 11 10.25 1.84 0.35
N LEU A 12 9.37 2.80 0.09
CA LEU A 12 8.82 3.07 -1.25
C LEU A 12 9.79 3.89 -2.12
N PHE A 13 10.88 3.26 -2.56
CA PHE A 13 11.91 3.85 -3.43
C PHE A 13 11.69 3.47 -4.89
N ALA A 14 11.98 4.39 -5.82
CA ALA A 14 11.92 4.10 -7.27
C ALA A 14 12.82 2.91 -7.65
N ASP A 15 14.06 2.94 -7.17
CA ASP A 15 15.05 1.88 -7.35
C ASP A 15 15.17 1.07 -6.05
N HIS A 16 14.29 0.08 -5.90
CA HIS A 16 14.29 -0.79 -4.73
C HIS A 16 15.24 -1.98 -4.92
N PRO A 17 16.27 -2.17 -4.06
CA PRO A 17 17.27 -3.23 -4.24
C PRO A 17 16.67 -4.63 -4.21
N ALA A 18 15.64 -4.85 -3.38
CA ALA A 18 14.93 -6.13 -3.32
C ALA A 18 14.18 -6.52 -4.61
N LEU A 19 13.97 -5.58 -5.55
CA LEU A 19 13.23 -5.85 -6.80
C LEU A 19 14.13 -6.31 -7.97
N VAL A 20 15.45 -6.20 -7.85
CA VAL A 20 16.38 -6.46 -8.98
C VAL A 20 16.25 -7.89 -9.53
N ASP A 21 15.97 -8.87 -8.67
CA ASP A 21 15.80 -10.29 -9.05
C ASP A 21 14.44 -10.86 -8.61
N ALA A 22 13.50 -10.02 -8.19
CA ALA A 22 12.24 -10.48 -7.64
C ALA A 22 11.19 -10.63 -8.75
N SER A 23 10.62 -11.83 -8.85
CA SER A 23 9.49 -12.11 -9.74
C SER A 23 8.16 -11.62 -9.17
N GLN A 24 8.11 -11.40 -7.86
CA GLN A 24 6.92 -11.00 -7.12
C GLN A 24 7.29 -10.03 -6.00
N ALA A 25 6.37 -9.14 -5.67
CA ALA A 25 6.47 -8.22 -4.55
C ALA A 25 5.26 -8.40 -3.62
N VAL A 26 5.53 -8.45 -2.33
CA VAL A 26 4.54 -8.46 -1.26
C VAL A 26 4.65 -7.12 -0.54
N LEU A 27 3.58 -6.34 -0.62
CA LEU A 27 3.45 -5.05 0.04
C LEU A 27 2.59 -5.25 1.28
N VAL A 28 3.12 -4.86 2.45
CA VAL A 28 2.45 -5.09 3.73
C VAL A 28 2.23 -3.76 4.44
N GLU A 29 0.98 -3.46 4.79
CA GLU A 29 0.67 -2.31 5.65
C GLU A 29 1.13 -2.58 7.09
N GLU A 30 1.82 -1.63 7.72
CA GLU A 30 2.37 -1.82 9.07
C GLU A 30 1.25 -1.83 10.14
N PRO A 31 1.05 -2.92 10.91
CA PRO A 31 -0.01 -2.99 11.92
C PRO A 31 0.12 -1.93 13.01
N LEU A 32 1.35 -1.53 13.34
CA LEU A 32 1.62 -0.50 14.35
C LEU A 32 0.97 0.84 13.99
N LEU A 33 0.87 1.16 12.70
CA LEU A 33 0.25 2.39 12.21
C LEU A 33 -1.27 2.38 12.37
N PHE A 34 -1.92 1.22 12.27
CA PHE A 34 -3.38 1.13 12.19
C PHE A 34 -4.04 0.57 13.46
N ASN A 35 -3.35 -0.31 14.19
CA ASN A 35 -3.94 -1.10 15.28
C ASN A 35 -3.39 -0.71 16.66
N GLN A 36 -2.11 -0.34 16.78
CA GLN A 36 -1.47 -0.14 18.08
C GLN A 36 -1.53 1.32 18.58
N TYR A 37 -1.47 2.31 17.69
CA TYR A 37 -1.40 3.71 18.09
C TYR A 37 -2.36 4.61 17.28
N ALA A 38 -2.88 5.65 17.95
CA ALA A 38 -3.73 6.66 17.32
C ALA A 38 -2.87 7.69 16.54
N PHE A 39 -2.52 7.37 15.29
CA PHE A 39 -1.82 8.31 14.42
C PHE A 39 -2.77 9.35 13.79
N HIS A 40 -2.18 10.46 13.34
CA HIS A 40 -2.91 11.47 12.57
C HIS A 40 -3.49 10.87 11.27
N ARG A 41 -4.75 11.18 10.99
CA ARG A 41 -5.47 10.67 9.81
C ARG A 41 -4.74 10.96 8.50
N GLN A 42 -4.16 12.16 8.37
CA GLN A 42 -3.39 12.55 7.18
C GLN A 42 -2.18 11.65 6.94
N LYS A 43 -1.47 11.24 8.01
CA LYS A 43 -0.33 10.32 7.93
C LYS A 43 -0.77 8.93 7.44
N LEU A 44 -1.91 8.44 7.93
CA LEU A 44 -2.47 7.15 7.52
C LEU A 44 -2.90 7.15 6.05
N ILE A 45 -3.61 8.20 5.63
CA ILE A 45 -4.03 8.38 4.23
C ILE A 45 -2.79 8.44 3.32
N LEU A 46 -1.77 9.21 3.70
CA LEU A 46 -0.53 9.33 2.92
C LEU A 46 0.16 7.97 2.75
N HIS A 47 0.33 7.19 3.81
CA HIS A 47 0.96 5.87 3.73
C HIS A 47 0.19 4.91 2.83
N ARG A 48 -1.15 4.87 2.95
CA ARG A 48 -1.99 3.99 2.10
C ARG A 48 -1.96 4.43 0.64
N ALA A 49 -2.11 5.73 0.37
CA ALA A 49 -2.05 6.26 -0.99
C ALA A 49 -0.68 6.00 -1.65
N ALA A 50 0.41 6.22 -0.92
CA ALA A 50 1.77 5.96 -1.42
C ALA A 50 1.98 4.47 -1.73
N MET A 51 1.56 3.57 -0.84
CA MET A 51 1.63 2.12 -1.04
C MET A 51 0.81 1.66 -2.25
N MET A 52 -0.41 2.18 -2.43
CA MET A 52 -1.27 1.87 -3.58
C MET A 52 -0.67 2.37 -4.91
N GLN A 53 -0.11 3.59 -4.91
CA GLN A 53 0.60 4.12 -6.08
C GLN A 53 1.78 3.21 -6.43
N PHE A 54 2.55 2.80 -5.44
CA PHE A 54 3.74 2.00 -5.65
C PHE A 54 3.38 0.62 -6.22
N ALA A 55 2.35 -0.02 -5.65
CA ALA A 55 1.79 -1.26 -6.17
C ALA A 55 1.35 -1.13 -7.64
N ALA A 56 0.68 -0.03 -8.00
CA ALA A 56 0.28 0.23 -9.38
C ALA A 56 1.50 0.39 -10.32
N GLY A 57 2.55 1.06 -9.86
CA GLY A 57 3.82 1.17 -10.59
C GLY A 57 4.49 -0.18 -10.84
N LEU A 58 4.52 -1.06 -9.82
CA LEU A 58 5.06 -2.42 -9.96
C LEU A 58 4.24 -3.29 -10.91
N ARG A 59 2.91 -3.19 -10.87
CA ARG A 59 2.01 -3.90 -11.81
C ARG A 59 2.26 -3.45 -13.25
N LYS A 60 2.46 -2.16 -13.49
CA LYS A 60 2.84 -1.63 -14.82
C LYS A 60 4.18 -2.19 -15.31
N ARG A 61 5.12 -2.44 -14.40
CA ARG A 61 6.40 -3.13 -14.66
C ARG A 61 6.28 -4.65 -14.81
N ARG A 62 5.05 -5.20 -14.85
CA ARG A 62 4.74 -6.64 -14.94
C ARG A 62 5.26 -7.49 -13.77
N ILE A 63 5.52 -6.87 -12.62
CA ILE A 63 5.85 -7.58 -11.38
C ILE A 63 4.53 -8.01 -10.73
N LYS A 64 4.42 -9.27 -10.29
CA LYS A 64 3.24 -9.73 -9.55
C LYS A 64 3.23 -9.07 -8.17
N VAL A 65 2.13 -8.42 -7.82
CA VAL A 65 1.99 -7.69 -6.55
C VAL A 65 0.89 -8.30 -5.69
N HIS A 66 1.27 -8.72 -4.48
CA HIS A 66 0.35 -9.09 -3.41
C HIS A 66 0.33 -7.96 -2.38
N TYR A 67 -0.84 -7.40 -2.11
CA TYR A 67 -1.03 -6.32 -1.14
C TYR A 67 -1.74 -6.89 0.08
N ILE A 68 -1.18 -6.70 1.27
CA ILE A 68 -1.74 -7.17 2.53
C ILE A 68 -2.09 -5.96 3.37
N GLU A 69 -3.39 -5.81 3.67
CA GLU A 69 -3.90 -4.74 4.50
C GLU A 69 -3.66 -5.01 6.00
N ALA A 70 -3.51 -3.96 6.79
CA ALA A 70 -3.27 -4.08 8.23
C ALA A 70 -4.43 -4.77 8.97
N GLY A 71 -5.65 -4.70 8.41
CA GLY A 71 -6.83 -5.40 8.93
C GLY A 71 -6.80 -6.91 8.75
N GLU A 72 -6.13 -7.42 7.72
CA GLU A 72 -6.04 -8.87 7.47
C GLU A 72 -5.09 -9.55 8.48
N MET A 73 -4.04 -8.84 8.89
CA MET A 73 -3.06 -9.35 9.86
C MET A 73 -3.54 -9.36 11.32
N ALA A 74 -4.60 -8.61 11.64
CA ALA A 74 -5.17 -8.56 12.99
C ALA A 74 -5.80 -9.90 13.43
N THR A 75 -5.97 -10.85 12.51
CA THR A 75 -6.69 -12.11 12.76
C THR A 75 -5.82 -13.21 13.40
N ALA A 76 -4.51 -13.00 13.57
CA ALA A 76 -3.64 -13.99 14.23
C ALA A 76 -3.87 -14.11 15.75
N SER A 77 -4.57 -13.15 16.37
CA SER A 77 -5.07 -13.25 17.74
C SER A 77 -6.43 -12.55 17.86
N ALA A 78 -7.49 -13.34 18.04
CA ALA A 78 -8.88 -12.90 18.13
C ALA A 78 -9.10 -11.71 19.10
N HIS A 79 -9.87 -10.71 18.64
CA HIS A 79 -10.74 -9.74 19.35
C HIS A 79 -10.68 -8.32 18.74
N SER A 80 -11.14 -8.11 17.51
CA SER A 80 -11.35 -6.73 16.98
C SER A 80 -12.40 -6.65 15.86
N TRP A 81 -13.51 -7.39 15.96
CA TRP A 81 -14.58 -7.30 14.95
C TRP A 81 -15.44 -6.02 15.06
N VAL A 82 -15.40 -5.32 16.20
CA VAL A 82 -16.28 -4.17 16.48
C VAL A 82 -15.77 -2.85 15.87
N VAL A 83 -14.46 -2.69 15.67
CA VAL A 83 -13.89 -1.41 15.17
C VAL A 83 -13.98 -1.28 13.65
N TRP A 84 -14.06 -2.40 12.93
CA TRP A 84 -14.02 -2.43 11.46
C TRP A 84 -15.34 -2.07 10.77
N ALA A 85 -16.48 -2.35 11.41
CA ALA A 85 -17.80 -2.03 10.84
C ALA A 85 -18.02 -0.51 10.74
N SER A 86 -17.42 0.30 11.62
CA SER A 86 -17.67 1.75 11.64
C SER A 86 -16.75 2.58 10.72
N TRP A 87 -15.75 1.96 10.09
CA TRP A 87 -14.77 2.66 9.23
C TRP A 87 -14.96 2.39 7.74
N ARG A 88 -15.63 1.29 7.37
CA ARG A 88 -15.90 0.92 5.97
C ARG A 88 -16.80 1.93 5.24
N ASP A 89 -17.60 2.69 5.99
CA ASP A 89 -18.57 3.65 5.44
C ASP A 89 -18.07 5.09 5.32
N ARG A 90 -16.83 5.42 5.72
CA ARG A 90 -16.42 6.85 5.85
C ARG A 90 -15.38 7.36 4.86
N CYS A 91 -14.70 6.51 4.08
CA CYS A 91 -13.76 6.97 3.04
C CYS A 91 -13.59 5.94 1.91
N TRP A 92 -14.63 5.71 1.12
CA TRP A 92 -14.44 5.39 -0.30
C TRP A 92 -14.48 6.72 -1.05
N PHE A 93 -13.38 7.48 -1.00
CA PHE A 93 -13.19 8.54 -1.98
C PHE A 93 -12.76 7.85 -3.26
N ASP A 94 -13.68 7.84 -4.21
CA ASP A 94 -13.53 7.45 -5.60
C ASP A 94 -12.20 7.96 -6.16
N ILE A 95 -11.18 7.08 -6.28
CA ILE A 95 -9.92 7.38 -6.99
C ILE A 95 -10.19 7.19 -8.50
N SER A 96 -11.13 7.98 -9.01
CA SER A 96 -11.35 8.22 -10.44
C SER A 96 -10.78 9.57 -10.89
N LEU A 97 -9.86 10.16 -10.10
CA LEU A 97 -9.24 11.47 -10.37
C LEU A 97 -7.70 11.44 -10.27
N LEU A 98 -7.08 10.36 -10.78
CA LEU A 98 -5.64 10.29 -11.02
C LEU A 98 -5.30 10.40 -12.53
N GLU A 99 -6.12 11.15 -13.28
CA GLU A 99 -5.78 11.66 -14.61
C GLU A 99 -5.11 13.05 -14.59
N PHE A 100 -4.97 13.72 -13.44
CA PHE A 100 -4.56 15.14 -13.43
C PHE A 100 -3.08 15.48 -13.20
N VAL A 101 -2.16 14.49 -13.14
CA VAL A 101 -0.70 14.77 -13.10
C VAL A 101 0.08 13.83 -14.03
N CYS A 102 -0.34 13.73 -15.30
CA CYS A 102 0.44 13.00 -16.32
C CYS A 102 0.59 13.72 -17.68
N VAL A 103 0.15 14.98 -17.80
CA VAL A 103 0.39 15.79 -19.01
C VAL A 103 1.13 17.08 -18.62
N SER A 104 2.44 16.98 -18.40
CA SER A 104 3.35 18.15 -18.44
C SER A 104 4.83 17.81 -18.66
N LEU A 105 5.23 16.54 -18.76
CA LEU A 105 6.61 16.18 -19.06
C LEU A 105 6.65 15.07 -20.12
N LEU A 106 6.32 15.46 -21.34
CA LEU A 106 6.78 14.87 -22.60
C LEU A 106 6.13 15.65 -23.76
N VAL A 107 6.79 16.71 -24.21
CA VAL A 107 6.97 17.15 -25.61
C VAL A 107 7.49 18.60 -25.58
N VAL A 108 8.72 18.75 -26.09
CA VAL A 108 9.60 19.94 -26.20
C VAL A 108 10.38 20.32 -24.94
#